data_AF-A0A7J2NQP3-F1
#
_entry.id   AF-A0A7J2NQP3-F1
#
_cell.length_a   1.000
_cell.length_b   1.000
_cell.length_c   1.000
_cell.angle_alpha   90.00
_cell.angle_beta   90.00
_cell.angle_gamma   90.00
#
_symmetry.space_group_name_H-M   'P 1'
#
loop_
_entity.id
_entity.type
_entity.pdbx_description
1 polymer ?
#
loop_
_entity_poly.entity_id
_entity_poly.type
_entity_poly.pdbx_seq_one_letter_code
_entity_poly.pdbx_strand_id
1 'polypeptide(L)'
;MTVERKTSTEEATKLLIDDPSDFKFHAAYMAYSETWDKISSPETRTELNELLTSLSKEEISYSSFYKTLDEYRTHSSKHYEFSRERIETQRKRDWRQQRNRQERNSRHKGRH
;
A
#
# COMPACT_ATOMS: atom_id res chain seq x y z
N MET A 1 -8.59 49.53 -5.67
CA MET A 1 -9.12 48.25 -5.15
C MET A 1 -9.58 47.43 -6.33
N THR A 2 -8.72 46.56 -6.86
CA THR A 2 -9.08 45.60 -7.91
C THR A 2 -9.14 44.22 -7.27
N VAL A 3 -10.34 43.64 -7.26
CA VAL A 3 -10.59 42.26 -6.84
C VAL A 3 -10.22 41.37 -8.02
N GLU A 4 -9.04 40.76 -7.96
CA GLU A 4 -8.68 39.69 -8.89
C GLU A 4 -9.24 38.37 -8.36
N ARG A 5 -10.38 37.97 -8.93
CA ARG A 5 -10.95 36.63 -8.80
C ARG A 5 -10.07 35.70 -9.64
N LYS A 6 -9.05 35.09 -9.04
CA LYS A 6 -8.28 34.00 -9.67
C LYS A 6 -9.15 32.75 -9.68
N THR A 7 -9.87 32.54 -10.77
CA THR A 7 -10.31 31.21 -11.19
C THR A 7 -9.08 30.47 -11.68
N SER A 8 -8.37 29.84 -10.76
CA SER A 8 -7.35 28.88 -11.14
C SER A 8 -7.95 27.51 -10.87
N THR A 9 -8.13 26.76 -11.94
CA THR A 9 -8.19 25.31 -11.93
C THR A 9 -6.81 24.85 -11.44
N GLU A 10 -6.54 25.03 -10.14
CA GLU A 10 -5.26 24.69 -9.54
C GLU A 10 -5.24 23.18 -9.44
N GLU A 11 -4.44 22.55 -10.28
CA GLU A 11 -3.89 21.24 -9.95
C GLU A 11 -3.38 21.35 -8.51
N ALA A 12 -4.09 20.74 -7.57
CA ALA A 12 -3.77 20.83 -6.16
C ALA A 12 -2.26 20.54 -6.01
N THR A 13 -1.55 21.43 -5.33
CA THR A 13 -0.11 21.27 -5.11
C THR A 13 0.10 20.34 -3.93
N LYS A 14 1.10 19.45 -4.07
CA LYS A 14 1.44 18.47 -3.03
C LYS A 14 1.99 19.20 -1.81
N LEU A 15 1.46 18.90 -0.62
CA LEU A 15 1.97 19.47 0.62
C LEU A 15 3.33 18.83 0.97
N LEU A 16 4.28 19.66 1.40
CA LEU A 16 5.62 19.26 1.86
C LEU A 16 5.79 19.54 3.35
N ILE A 17 4.78 19.15 4.14
CA ILE A 17 4.76 19.30 5.59
C ILE A 17 5.19 17.96 6.17
N ASP A 18 6.47 17.61 6.03
CA ASP A 18 7.07 16.43 6.67
C ASP A 18 7.80 16.86 7.95
N ASP A 19 7.69 16.05 9.00
CA ASP A 19 8.49 16.20 10.22
C ASP A 19 9.20 14.87 10.52
N PRO A 20 10.48 14.73 10.12
CA PRO A 20 11.25 13.52 10.37
C PRO A 20 11.57 13.29 11.86
N SER A 21 11.29 14.27 12.73
CA SER A 21 11.52 14.16 14.18
C SER A 21 10.40 13.37 14.86
N ASP A 22 9.16 13.48 14.37
CA ASP A 22 8.03 12.65 14.79
C ASP A 22 7.82 11.50 13.81
N PHE A 23 8.26 10.31 14.22
CA PHE A 23 8.10 9.09 13.43
C PHE A 23 6.65 8.85 12.97
N LYS A 24 5.65 9.15 13.81
CA LYS A 24 4.24 8.90 13.47
C LYS A 24 3.79 9.82 12.34
N PHE A 25 4.17 11.09 12.44
CA PHE A 25 3.84 12.08 11.44
C PHE A 25 4.60 11.83 10.14
N HIS A 26 5.89 11.49 10.20
CA HIS A 26 6.66 11.09 9.02
C HIS A 26 6.04 9.87 8.30
N ALA A 27 5.64 8.84 9.04
CA ALA A 27 4.96 7.67 8.47
C ALA A 27 3.62 8.05 7.81
N ALA A 28 2.86 8.96 8.43
CA ALA A 28 1.62 9.48 7.87
C ALA A 28 1.87 10.29 6.58
N TYR A 29 2.91 11.12 6.57
CA TYR A 29 3.35 11.90 5.42
C TYR A 29 3.77 11.00 4.25
N MET A 30 4.55 9.95 4.51
CA MET A 30 4.92 8.95 3.51
C MET A 30 3.68 8.27 2.92
N ALA A 31 2.71 7.90 3.76
CA ALA A 31 1.46 7.29 3.32
C ALA A 31 0.62 8.24 2.45
N TYR A 32 0.53 9.51 2.83
CA TYR A 32 -0.11 10.59 2.07
C TYR A 32 0.57 10.79 0.71
N SER A 33 1.91 10.88 0.70
CA SER A 33 2.70 11.09 -0.52
C SER A 33 2.46 9.97 -1.53
N GLU A 34 2.46 8.72 -1.07
CA GLU A 34 2.17 7.56 -1.91
C GLU A 34 0.73 7.58 -2.47
N THR A 35 -0.26 7.98 -1.67
CA THR A 35 -1.65 8.09 -2.14
C THR A 35 -1.83 9.22 -3.13
N TRP A 36 -1.17 10.35 -2.89
CA TRP A 36 -1.21 11.52 -3.75
C TRP A 36 -0.75 11.19 -5.18
N ASP A 37 0.36 10.47 -5.28
CA ASP A 37 0.96 10.13 -6.57
C ASP A 37 0.10 9.12 -7.36
N LYS A 38 -0.74 8.32 -6.68
CA LYS A 38 -1.66 7.36 -7.30
C LYS A 38 -3.00 7.97 -7.75
N ILE A 39 -3.39 9.10 -7.16
CA ILE A 39 -4.69 9.71 -7.38
C ILE A 39 -4.61 10.72 -8.52
N SER A 40 -5.47 10.54 -9.52
CA SER A 40 -5.57 11.45 -10.68
C SER A 40 -6.64 12.52 -10.54
N SER A 41 -7.59 12.37 -9.61
CA SER A 41 -8.68 13.33 -9.43
C SER A 41 -8.24 14.54 -8.58
N PRO A 42 -8.44 15.78 -9.07
CA PRO A 42 -8.05 16.99 -8.36
C PRO A 42 -8.89 17.23 -7.09
N GLU A 43 -10.15 16.82 -7.07
CA GLU A 43 -11.05 16.98 -5.91
C GLU A 43 -10.58 16.11 -4.73
N THR A 44 -10.24 14.85 -5.00
CA THR A 44 -9.69 13.94 -3.97
C THR A 44 -8.32 14.37 -3.47
N ARG A 45 -7.56 15.08 -4.30
CA ARG A 45 -6.28 15.69 -3.88
C ARG A 45 -6.54 16.84 -2.89
N THR A 46 -7.51 17.71 -3.15
CA THR A 46 -7.84 18.77 -2.17
C THR A 46 -8.28 18.21 -0.81
N GLU A 47 -9.09 17.16 -0.80
CA GLU A 47 -9.52 16.49 0.45
C GLU A 47 -8.34 15.87 1.22
N LEU A 48 -7.39 15.24 0.52
CA LEU A 48 -6.19 14.68 1.16
C LEU A 48 -5.29 15.76 1.77
N ASN A 49 -5.21 16.93 1.13
CA ASN A 49 -4.48 18.07 1.69
C ASN A 49 -5.12 18.54 2.99
N GLU A 50 -6.45 18.68 3.01
CA GLU A 50 -7.19 19.03 4.22
C GLU A 50 -6.96 18.02 5.33
N LEU A 51 -7.04 16.73 5.02
CA LEU A 51 -6.80 15.63 5.96
C LEU A 51 -5.40 15.72 6.59
N LEU A 52 -4.35 15.93 5.79
CA LEU A 52 -2.98 16.08 6.28
C LEU A 52 -2.83 17.33 7.15
N THR A 53 -3.46 18.45 6.77
CA THR A 53 -3.42 19.66 7.59
C THR A 53 -4.14 19.52 8.92
N SER A 54 -5.31 18.87 8.97
CA SER A 54 -6.00 18.56 10.22
C SER A 54 -5.19 17.61 11.11
N LEU A 55 -4.42 16.69 10.52
CA LEU A 55 -3.50 15.85 11.29
C LEU A 55 -2.37 16.69 11.91
N SER A 56 -1.79 17.62 11.14
CA SER A 56 -0.71 18.51 11.62
C SER A 56 -1.16 19.46 12.73
N LYS A 57 -2.44 19.83 12.76
CA LYS A 57 -3.07 20.66 13.81
C LYS A 57 -3.57 19.83 15.00
N GLU A 58 -3.36 18.51 15.00
CA GLU A 58 -3.87 17.58 16.01
C GLU A 58 -5.41 17.57 16.13
N GLU A 59 -6.14 18.05 15.12
CA GLU A 59 -7.62 18.05 15.09
C GLU A 59 -8.17 16.63 14.91
N ILE A 60 -7.42 15.76 14.23
CA ILE A 60 -7.77 14.37 14.00
C ILE A 60 -6.72 13.43 14.56
N SER A 61 -7.18 12.25 15.00
CA SER A 61 -6.28 11.19 15.44
C SER A 61 -5.60 10.50 14.24
N TYR A 62 -4.43 9.93 14.47
CA TYR A 62 -3.77 9.05 13.50
C TYR A 62 -4.67 7.88 13.05
N SER A 63 -5.47 7.31 13.95
CA SER A 63 -6.39 6.20 13.62
C SER A 63 -7.47 6.64 12.62
N SER A 64 -8.07 7.82 12.83
CA SER A 64 -9.03 8.39 11.88
C SER A 64 -8.38 8.73 10.55
N PHE A 65 -7.16 9.28 10.56
CA PHE A 65 -6.40 9.58 9.35
C PHE A 65 -6.15 8.33 8.51
N TYR A 66 -5.66 7.25 9.12
CA TYR A 66 -5.39 6.02 8.35
C TYR A 66 -6.67 5.35 7.86
N LYS A 67 -7.80 5.47 8.57
CA LYS A 67 -9.09 4.96 8.10
C LYS A 67 -9.57 5.67 6.85
N THR A 68 -9.60 7.01 6.85
CA THR A 68 -10.01 7.78 5.68
C THR A 68 -9.03 7.61 4.53
N LEU A 69 -7.72 7.57 4.81
CA LEU A 69 -6.69 7.33 3.80
C LEU A 69 -6.79 5.94 3.15
N ASP A 70 -7.23 4.92 3.91
CA ASP A 70 -7.47 3.59 3.37
C ASP A 70 -8.65 3.55 2.39
N GLU A 71 -9.70 4.36 2.60
CA GLU A 71 -10.83 4.51 1.68
C GLU A 71 -10.34 4.99 0.30
N TYR A 72 -9.40 5.92 0.23
CA TYR A 72 -8.83 6.34 -1.06
C TYR A 72 -7.91 5.28 -1.70
N ARG A 73 -7.25 4.43 -0.89
CA ARG A 73 -6.38 3.33 -1.36
C ARG A 73 -7.17 2.14 -1.91
N THR A 74 -8.30 1.81 -1.28
CA THR A 74 -9.19 0.70 -1.67
C THR A 74 -9.70 0.86 -3.10
N HIS A 75 -10.01 2.09 -3.50
CA HIS A 75 -10.59 2.38 -4.81
C HIS A 75 -9.53 2.43 -5.94
N SER A 76 -8.25 2.58 -5.59
CA SER A 76 -7.14 2.75 -6.55
C SER A 76 -6.36 1.46 -6.80
N SER A 77 -6.15 0.63 -5.78
CA SER A 77 -5.28 -0.54 -5.90
C SER A 77 -6.11 -1.82 -6.00
N LYS A 78 -5.80 -2.65 -7.00
CA LYS A 78 -6.08 -4.09 -6.94
C LYS A 78 -5.60 -4.54 -5.57
N HIS A 79 -6.53 -4.83 -4.68
CA HIS A 79 -6.21 -5.41 -3.39
C HIS A 79 -5.19 -6.51 -3.65
N TYR A 80 -4.01 -6.39 -3.04
CA TYR A 80 -3.18 -7.56 -2.83
C TYR A 80 -4.02 -8.43 -1.93
N GLU A 81 -4.87 -9.28 -2.53
CA GLU A 81 -5.39 -10.46 -1.86
C GLU A 81 -4.13 -11.13 -1.35
N PHE A 82 -3.89 -11.00 -0.06
CA PHE A 82 -2.82 -11.72 0.60
C PHE A 82 -3.19 -13.18 0.34
N SER A 83 -2.57 -13.79 -0.68
CA SER A 83 -2.91 -15.14 -1.06
C SER A 83 -2.65 -15.95 0.20
N ARG A 84 -3.73 -16.50 0.77
CA ARG A 84 -3.61 -17.39 1.92
C ARG A 84 -3.08 -18.73 1.40
N GLU A 85 -1.93 -18.70 0.74
CA GLU A 85 -1.21 -19.87 0.31
C GLU A 85 -0.79 -20.58 1.57
N ARG A 86 -1.49 -21.68 1.83
CA ARG A 86 -1.21 -22.53 2.97
C ARG A 86 0.10 -23.24 2.66
N ILE A 87 1.08 -23.08 3.54
CA ILE A 87 2.32 -23.85 3.47
C ILE A 87 1.96 -25.33 3.68
N GLU A 88 1.91 -26.10 2.60
CA GLU A 88 1.73 -27.55 2.66
C GLU A 88 3.06 -28.21 3.03
N THR A 89 3.08 -28.92 4.16
CA THR A 89 4.25 -29.69 4.58
C THR A 89 4.02 -31.17 4.31
N GLN A 90 5.04 -31.85 3.75
CA GLN A 90 4.99 -33.28 3.52
C GLN A 90 5.57 -34.04 4.72
N ARG A 91 4.95 -35.16 5.12
CA ARG A 91 5.53 -36.04 6.15
C ARG A 91 6.85 -36.63 5.64
N LYS A 92 7.87 -36.67 6.51
CA LYS A 92 9.22 -37.18 6.18
C LYS A 92 9.21 -38.60 5.58
N ARG A 93 8.27 -39.46 5.99
CA ARG A 93 8.09 -40.82 5.45
C ARG A 93 7.72 -40.79 3.97
N ASP A 94 6.76 -39.94 3.60
CA ASP A 94 6.22 -39.85 2.24
C ASP A 94 7.27 -39.28 1.29
N TRP A 95 8.04 -38.28 1.74
CA TRP A 95 9.20 -37.76 1.02
C TRP A 95 10.23 -38.86 0.72
N ARG A 96 10.56 -39.71 1.71
CA ARG A 96 11.50 -40.83 1.53
C ARG A 96 10.98 -41.86 0.53
N GLN A 97 9.69 -42.21 0.60
CA GLN A 97 9.09 -43.15 -0.34
C GLN A 97 9.11 -42.62 -1.77
N GLN A 98 8.75 -41.34 -1.95
CA GLN A 98 8.80 -40.68 -3.25
C GLN A 98 10.22 -40.63 -3.82
N ARG A 99 11.22 -40.28 -2.99
CA ARG A 99 12.62 -40.25 -3.40
C ARG A 99 13.13 -41.62 -3.84
N ASN A 100 12.85 -42.67 -3.06
CA ASN A 100 13.25 -44.04 -3.40
C ASN A 100 12.59 -44.51 -4.71
N ARG A 101 11.33 -44.15 -4.94
CA ARG A 101 10.63 -44.45 -6.19
C ARG A 101 11.25 -43.72 -7.38
N GLN A 102 11.55 -42.44 -7.23
CA GLN A 102 12.23 -41.65 -8.27
C GLN A 102 13.60 -42.22 -8.60
N GLU A 103 14.37 -42.62 -7.59
CA GLU A 103 15.70 -43.23 -7.77
C GLU A 103 15.62 -44.59 -8.47
N ARG A 104 14.64 -45.43 -8.14
CA ARG A 104 14.39 -46.68 -8.88
C ARG A 104 14.05 -46.38 -10.34
N ASN A 105 13.13 -45.43 -10.58
CA ASN A 105 12.74 -45.05 -11.94
C ASN A 105 13.92 -44.49 -12.74
N SER A 106 14.79 -43.66 -12.15
CA SER A 106 15.96 -43.12 -12.87
C SER A 106 16.96 -44.22 -13.24
N ARG A 107 17.18 -45.21 -12.36
CA ARG A 107 18.03 -46.38 -12.64
C ARG A 107 17.49 -47.22 -13.80
N HIS A 108 16.16 -47.33 -13.93
CA HIS A 108 15.53 -48.12 -15.00
C HIS A 108 15.31 -47.34 -16.30
N LYS A 109 15.26 -46.00 -16.25
CA LYS A 109 15.11 -45.13 -17.44
C LYS A 109 16.37 -45.01 -18.29
N GLY A 110 17.56 -45.21 -17.73
CA GLY A 110 18.83 -45.18 -18.48
C GLY A 110 19.25 -46.53 -19.10
N ARG A 111 18.34 -47.51 -19.17
CA ARG A 111 18.65 -48.89 -19.55
C ARG A 111 17.98 -49.35 -20.85
N HIS A 112 17.52 -48.41 -21.67
CA HIS A 112 16.86 -48.70 -22.94
C HIS A 112 17.39 -47.85 -24.08
#